data_AF-A0A4Q5R0P6-F1
#
_entry.id   AF-A0A4Q5R0P6-F1
#
_cell.length_a   1.000
_cell.length_b   1.000
_cell.length_c   1.000
_cell.angle_alpha   90.00
_cell.angle_beta   90.00
_cell.angle_gamma   90.00
#
_symmetry.space_group_name_H-M   'P 1'
#
loop_
_entity.id
_entity.type
_entity.pdbx_description
1 polymer ?
#
loop_
_entity_poly.entity_id
_entity_poly.type
_entity_poly.pdbx_seq_one_letter_code
_entity_poly.pdbx_strand_id
1 'polypeptide(L)'
;TLRQEQMGQGGQTDFLAVSFSSTDYVGHQFGTTAIETEDTYLRLDRDLARLLAGIDKQVGKGNALVFLTADHAADQAPGFLEAHKLPGGGVGPAIVRDTVQRVLARQHGPGQWVLSYENQQVYLNRPLIAQKKLNLSQVQDEVADILRAQPHITEAITAQDLLHGSWNEGLGHFQQNGFYAARSGDVLAVLAPGWLEAYGYPVVKGTTHGASWAYDTHVPLLFWGWHVRHGESVQDVKIVDIAPTVARYLHIQEPSGCTGTPLVEVMK
;
A
#
# COMPACT_ATOMS: atom_id res chain seq x y z
N THR A 1 28.14 6.78 -4.07
CA THR A 1 27.59 5.51 -4.56
C THR A 1 28.10 5.15 -5.95
N LEU A 2 27.43 5.47 -7.08
CA LEU A 2 27.82 5.00 -8.44
C LEU A 2 29.33 5.00 -8.73
N ARG A 3 30.01 6.14 -8.55
CA ARG A 3 31.46 6.27 -8.77
C ARG A 3 32.33 5.52 -7.76
N GLN A 4 31.92 5.52 -6.50
CA GLN A 4 32.70 4.91 -5.40
C GLN A 4 32.66 3.39 -5.47
N GLU A 5 31.49 2.85 -5.82
CA GLU A 5 31.25 1.42 -5.98
C GLU A 5 31.58 0.92 -7.40
N GLN A 6 32.07 1.80 -8.29
CA GLN A 6 32.41 1.49 -9.69
C GLN A 6 31.27 0.78 -10.46
N MET A 7 30.02 1.11 -10.14
CA MET A 7 28.86 0.41 -10.72
C MET A 7 28.76 0.62 -12.23
N GLY A 8 28.45 -0.46 -12.95
CA GLY A 8 28.31 -0.49 -14.40
C GLY A 8 29.62 -0.34 -15.16
N GLN A 9 30.78 -0.50 -14.50
CA GLN A 9 32.11 -0.50 -15.15
C GLN A 9 32.66 -1.91 -15.40
N GLY A 10 32.06 -2.93 -14.79
CA GLY A 10 32.44 -4.33 -14.93
C GLY A 10 31.76 -5.04 -16.12
N GLY A 11 32.04 -6.34 -16.25
CA GLY A 11 31.37 -7.20 -17.24
C GLY A 11 30.06 -7.83 -16.75
N GLN A 12 29.71 -7.62 -15.48
CA GLN A 12 28.46 -8.10 -14.86
C GLN A 12 27.47 -6.95 -14.69
N THR A 13 26.17 -7.29 -14.65
CA THR A 13 25.11 -6.33 -14.33
C THR A 13 25.10 -6.02 -12.84
N ASP A 14 25.24 -4.74 -12.50
CA ASP A 14 25.01 -4.22 -11.14
C ASP A 14 23.55 -3.76 -10.97
N PHE A 15 23.05 -3.76 -9.73
CA PHE A 15 21.69 -3.30 -9.41
C PHE A 15 21.72 -2.21 -8.35
N LEU A 16 21.06 -1.08 -8.62
CA LEU A 16 20.90 0.03 -7.68
C LEU A 16 19.41 0.28 -7.43
N ALA A 17 18.98 0.19 -6.16
CA ALA A 17 17.66 0.59 -5.72
C ALA A 17 17.76 1.91 -4.94
N VAL A 18 16.95 2.91 -5.31
CA VAL A 18 16.88 4.21 -4.63
C VAL A 18 15.41 4.52 -4.36
N SER A 19 15.09 4.86 -3.10
CA SER A 19 13.77 5.35 -2.70
C SER A 19 13.86 6.85 -2.39
N PHE A 20 12.91 7.62 -2.92
CA PHE A 20 12.77 9.05 -2.68
C PHE A 20 11.65 9.31 -1.66
N SER A 21 11.92 9.04 -0.39
CA SER A 21 10.86 9.05 0.65
C SER A 21 10.30 10.43 1.00
N SER A 22 10.90 11.53 0.52
CA SER A 22 10.44 12.88 0.88
C SER A 22 9.03 13.20 0.37
N THR A 23 8.61 12.61 -0.76
CA THR A 23 7.25 12.78 -1.28
C THR A 23 6.20 12.24 -0.31
N ASP A 24 6.48 11.11 0.33
CA ASP A 24 5.60 10.49 1.32
C ASP A 24 5.50 11.34 2.61
N TYR A 25 6.63 11.71 3.21
CA TYR A 25 6.63 12.55 4.41
C TYR A 25 5.94 13.91 4.21
N VAL A 26 6.17 14.55 3.06
CA VAL A 26 5.53 15.83 2.74
C VAL A 26 4.03 15.63 2.50
N GLY A 27 3.63 14.58 1.79
CA GLY A 27 2.23 14.23 1.60
C GLY A 27 1.51 13.98 2.92
N HIS A 28 2.10 13.19 3.82
CA HIS A 28 1.57 12.94 5.16
C HIS A 28 1.36 14.22 5.97
N GLN A 29 2.29 15.16 5.89
CA GLN A 29 2.25 16.38 6.69
C GLN A 29 1.26 17.43 6.12
N PHE A 30 1.23 17.59 4.79
CA PHE A 30 0.56 18.73 4.15
C PHE A 30 -0.62 18.32 3.24
N GLY A 31 -0.65 17.08 2.76
CA GLY A 31 -1.65 16.59 1.81
C GLY A 31 -1.21 16.72 0.34
N THR A 32 -1.90 15.99 -0.54
CA THR A 32 -1.53 15.87 -1.96
C THR A 32 -1.75 17.15 -2.78
N THR A 33 -2.59 18.08 -2.30
CA THR A 33 -2.95 19.33 -3.00
C THR A 33 -2.21 20.56 -2.46
N ALA A 34 -1.22 20.37 -1.56
CA ALA A 34 -0.47 21.44 -0.94
C ALA A 34 0.69 21.95 -1.84
N ILE A 35 1.06 23.23 -1.66
CA ILE A 35 2.18 23.86 -2.38
C ILE A 35 3.51 23.17 -2.01
N GLU A 36 3.64 22.69 -0.77
CA GLU A 36 4.79 21.92 -0.31
C GLU A 36 4.95 20.62 -1.11
N THR A 37 3.85 19.94 -1.42
CA THR A 37 3.86 18.72 -2.25
C THR A 37 4.23 19.07 -3.69
N GLU A 38 3.67 20.13 -4.25
CA GLU A 38 4.04 20.63 -5.60
C GLU A 38 5.55 20.95 -5.70
N ASP A 39 6.09 21.77 -4.80
CA ASP A 39 7.52 22.14 -4.81
C ASP A 39 8.42 20.90 -4.60
N THR A 40 7.97 19.92 -3.82
CA THR A 40 8.69 18.64 -3.65
C THR A 40 8.81 17.90 -4.97
N TYR A 41 7.75 17.80 -5.76
CA TYR A 41 7.81 17.16 -7.07
C TYR A 41 8.63 17.95 -8.09
N LEU A 42 8.58 19.29 -8.08
CA LEU A 42 9.43 20.13 -8.93
C LEU A 42 10.93 19.91 -8.63
N ARG A 43 11.28 19.69 -7.36
CA ARG A 43 12.67 19.36 -6.97
C ARG A 43 13.04 17.93 -7.33
N LEU A 44 12.12 16.99 -7.13
CA LEU A 44 12.32 15.59 -7.48
C LEU A 44 12.60 15.45 -8.97
N ASP A 45 11.85 16.14 -9.84
CA ASP A 45 12.09 16.17 -11.29
C ASP A 45 13.55 16.55 -11.62
N ARG A 46 14.04 17.66 -11.06
CA ARG A 46 15.42 18.10 -11.24
C ARG A 46 16.44 17.09 -10.70
N ASP A 47 16.13 16.44 -9.58
CA ASP A 47 16.99 15.43 -8.98
C ASP A 47 17.04 14.14 -9.80
N LEU A 48 15.92 13.72 -10.39
CA LEU A 48 15.84 12.62 -11.35
C LEU A 48 16.64 12.95 -12.61
N ALA A 49 16.49 14.15 -13.18
CA ALA A 49 17.28 14.59 -14.33
C ALA A 49 18.79 14.53 -14.04
N ARG A 50 19.22 14.98 -12.85
CA ARG A 50 20.61 14.90 -12.39
C ARG A 50 21.08 13.47 -12.20
N LEU A 51 20.25 12.59 -11.65
CA LEU A 51 20.56 11.17 -11.46
C LEU A 51 20.76 10.47 -12.81
N LEU A 52 19.81 10.64 -13.74
CA LEU A 52 19.85 10.03 -15.07
C LEU A 52 21.06 10.52 -15.87
N ALA A 53 21.37 11.82 -15.85
CA ALA A 53 22.59 12.35 -16.46
C ALA A 53 23.87 11.78 -15.82
N GLY A 54 23.85 11.55 -14.50
CA GLY A 54 24.93 10.89 -13.77
C GLY A 54 25.12 9.43 -14.19
N ILE A 55 24.03 8.69 -14.39
CA ILE A 55 24.03 7.31 -14.90
C ILE A 55 24.60 7.29 -16.31
N ASP A 56 24.12 8.13 -17.22
CA ASP A 56 24.61 8.22 -18.60
C ASP A 56 26.11 8.52 -18.65
N LYS A 57 26.60 9.41 -17.78
CA LYS A 57 28.03 9.76 -17.70
C LYS A 57 28.88 8.60 -17.17
N GLN A 58 28.35 7.83 -16.21
CA GLN A 58 29.08 6.74 -15.56
C GLN A 58 29.07 5.49 -16.44
N VAL A 59 27.89 5.01 -16.80
CA VAL A 59 27.68 3.68 -17.42
C VAL A 59 27.64 3.76 -18.96
N GLY A 60 27.42 4.95 -19.50
CA GLY A 60 27.24 5.18 -20.94
C GLY A 60 25.77 5.16 -21.33
N LYS A 61 25.39 6.09 -22.22
CA LYS A 61 24.01 6.24 -22.67
C LYS A 61 23.52 4.96 -23.35
N GLY A 62 22.35 4.49 -22.91
CA GLY A 62 21.73 3.27 -23.44
C GLY A 62 22.24 1.98 -22.81
N ASN A 63 23.16 2.02 -21.83
CA ASN A 63 23.67 0.84 -21.13
C ASN A 63 23.02 0.59 -19.76
N ALA A 64 22.08 1.44 -19.34
CA ALA A 64 21.35 1.29 -18.09
C ALA A 64 19.85 1.07 -18.38
N LEU A 65 19.25 0.06 -17.74
CA LEU A 65 17.80 -0.09 -17.65
C LEU A 65 17.33 0.59 -16.37
N VAL A 66 16.43 1.56 -16.48
CA VAL A 66 15.81 2.25 -15.35
C VAL A 66 14.32 1.93 -15.36
N PHE A 67 13.79 1.54 -14.20
CA PHE A 67 12.36 1.55 -13.96
C PHE A 67 12.06 2.46 -12.76
N LEU A 68 10.97 3.22 -12.84
CA LEU A 68 10.50 4.10 -11.78
C LEU A 68 9.03 3.83 -11.52
N THR A 69 8.70 3.66 -10.24
CA THR A 69 7.32 3.48 -9.77
C THR A 69 7.18 4.08 -8.37
N ALA A 70 5.99 3.95 -7.79
CA ALA A 70 5.74 4.24 -6.39
C ALA A 70 5.30 2.95 -5.66
N ASP A 71 5.59 2.88 -4.38
CA ASP A 71 5.12 1.83 -3.46
C ASP A 71 3.61 1.94 -3.21
N HIS A 72 3.08 3.16 -3.22
CA HIS A 72 1.66 3.48 -3.20
C HIS A 72 1.43 4.92 -3.71
N ALA A 73 0.17 5.29 -3.84
CA ALA A 73 -0.26 6.68 -4.03
C ALA A 73 -0.77 7.27 -2.70
N ALA A 74 -1.72 8.20 -2.74
CA ALA A 74 -2.29 8.81 -1.55
C ALA A 74 -3.64 9.50 -1.87
N ASP A 75 -4.54 9.50 -0.88
CA ASP A 75 -5.79 10.24 -0.96
C ASP A 75 -5.59 11.76 -0.79
N GLN A 76 -6.63 12.53 -1.08
CA GLN A 76 -6.72 13.94 -0.69
C GLN A 76 -6.93 14.08 0.82
N ALA A 77 -6.39 15.17 1.38
CA ALA A 77 -6.54 15.45 2.81
C ALA A 77 -8.02 15.61 3.20
N PRO A 78 -8.49 15.07 4.34
CA PRO A 78 -9.90 15.18 4.75
C PRO A 78 -10.44 16.61 4.84
N GLY A 79 -9.62 17.56 5.29
CA GLY A 79 -10.00 18.98 5.31
C GLY A 79 -10.18 19.58 3.91
N PHE A 80 -9.44 19.09 2.91
CA PHE A 80 -9.65 19.46 1.51
C PHE A 80 -10.97 18.89 0.99
N LEU A 81 -11.24 17.60 1.26
CA LEU A 81 -12.50 16.95 0.86
C LEU A 81 -13.71 17.67 1.46
N GLU A 82 -13.66 18.00 2.75
CA GLU A 82 -14.71 18.76 3.46
C GLU A 82 -14.95 20.14 2.83
N ALA A 83 -13.89 20.91 2.60
CA ALA A 83 -13.98 22.25 2.00
C ALA A 83 -14.61 22.22 0.60
N HIS A 84 -14.46 21.12 -0.14
CA HIS A 84 -15.01 20.92 -1.48
C HIS A 84 -16.31 20.10 -1.51
N LYS A 85 -16.89 19.77 -0.35
CA LYS A 85 -18.13 18.97 -0.22
C LYS A 85 -18.03 17.60 -0.88
N LEU A 86 -16.83 17.00 -0.86
CA LEU A 86 -16.57 15.65 -1.32
C LEU A 86 -16.73 14.66 -0.14
N PRO A 87 -17.17 13.42 -0.40
CA PRO A 87 -17.24 12.40 0.63
C PRO A 87 -15.83 12.04 1.12
N GLY A 88 -15.69 11.89 2.43
CA GLY A 88 -14.44 11.46 3.04
C GLY A 88 -14.29 11.92 4.49
N GLY A 89 -13.21 11.51 5.13
CA GLY A 89 -12.97 11.79 6.53
C GLY A 89 -11.75 11.06 7.07
N GLY A 90 -11.48 11.24 8.36
CA GLY A 90 -10.52 10.41 9.08
C GLY A 90 -11.17 9.72 10.26
N VAL A 91 -10.72 8.51 10.55
CA VAL A 91 -11.11 7.76 11.76
C VAL A 91 -9.88 7.46 12.61
N GLY A 92 -9.98 7.66 13.93
CA GLY A 92 -8.92 7.31 14.85
C GLY A 92 -8.91 5.79 15.15
N PRO A 93 -7.77 5.09 15.01
CA PRO A 93 -7.69 3.64 15.21
C PRO A 93 -8.11 3.20 16.63
N ALA A 94 -7.81 4.02 17.65
CA ALA A 94 -8.24 3.76 19.03
C ALA A 94 -9.77 3.77 19.19
N ILE A 95 -10.50 4.59 18.43
CA ILE A 95 -11.96 4.65 18.50
C ILE A 95 -12.59 3.37 17.97
N VAL A 96 -12.07 2.85 16.86
CA VAL A 96 -12.51 1.57 16.29
C VAL A 96 -12.22 0.44 17.26
N ARG A 97 -10.98 0.35 17.77
CA ARG A 97 -10.57 -0.63 18.79
C ARG A 97 -11.50 -0.62 19.99
N ASP A 98 -11.70 0.56 20.60
CA ASP A 98 -12.47 0.70 21.84
C ASP A 98 -13.95 0.42 21.62
N THR A 99 -14.47 0.67 20.42
CA THR A 99 -15.83 0.31 20.05
C THR A 99 -16.01 -1.20 20.01
N VAL A 100 -15.13 -1.93 19.31
CA VAL A 100 -15.17 -3.39 19.26
C VAL A 100 -14.98 -3.99 20.66
N GLN A 101 -13.96 -3.54 21.39
CA GLN A 101 -13.67 -3.97 22.75
C GLN A 101 -14.87 -3.80 23.69
N ARG A 102 -15.56 -2.65 23.64
CA ARG A 102 -16.72 -2.35 24.48
C ARG A 102 -17.92 -3.24 24.13
N VAL A 103 -18.19 -3.47 22.85
CA VAL A 103 -19.32 -4.30 22.42
C VAL A 103 -19.10 -5.77 22.83
N LEU A 104 -17.92 -6.33 22.56
CA LEU A 104 -17.57 -7.70 22.98
C LEU A 104 -17.62 -7.85 24.50
N ALA A 105 -17.13 -6.87 25.26
CA ALA A 105 -17.22 -6.90 26.73
C ALA A 105 -18.66 -6.87 27.25
N ARG A 106 -19.57 -6.18 26.56
CA ARG A 106 -20.99 -6.17 26.91
C ARG A 106 -21.68 -7.51 26.60
N GLN A 107 -21.31 -8.16 25.50
CA GLN A 107 -21.91 -9.43 25.06
C GLN A 107 -21.37 -10.63 25.84
N HIS A 108 -20.06 -10.69 26.06
CA HIS A 108 -19.36 -11.88 26.57
C HIS A 108 -18.77 -11.69 27.97
N GLY A 109 -19.04 -10.53 28.59
CA GLY A 109 -18.57 -10.16 29.91
C GLY A 109 -17.18 -9.53 29.92
N PRO A 110 -16.68 -9.15 31.11
CA PRO A 110 -15.43 -8.40 31.24
C PRO A 110 -14.22 -9.20 30.76
N GLY A 111 -13.30 -8.49 30.10
CA GLY A 111 -12.04 -9.02 29.58
C GLY A 111 -11.42 -8.08 28.54
N GLN A 112 -10.13 -8.25 28.26
CA GLN A 112 -9.46 -7.59 27.14
C GLN A 112 -9.64 -8.44 25.88
N TRP A 113 -10.66 -8.14 25.09
CA TRP A 113 -11.06 -8.86 23.90
C TRP A 113 -10.26 -8.46 22.66
N VAL A 114 -9.84 -7.19 22.57
CA VAL A 114 -9.04 -6.65 21.47
C VAL A 114 -7.66 -6.30 21.98
N LEU A 115 -6.62 -6.80 21.31
CA LEU A 115 -5.22 -6.53 21.62
C LEU A 115 -4.76 -5.23 20.94
N SER A 116 -5.09 -5.06 19.67
CA SER A 116 -4.78 -3.86 18.89
C SER A 116 -5.76 -3.70 17.72
N TYR A 117 -5.76 -2.49 17.15
CA TYR A 117 -6.34 -2.20 15.84
C TYR A 117 -5.29 -1.42 15.06
N GLU A 118 -4.72 -2.04 14.04
CA GLU A 118 -3.59 -1.55 13.26
C GLU A 118 -3.74 -2.01 11.82
N ASN A 119 -3.36 -1.16 10.85
CA ASN A 119 -3.48 -1.44 9.42
C ASN A 119 -4.91 -1.86 9.02
N GLN A 120 -5.91 -1.22 9.62
CA GLN A 120 -7.32 -1.54 9.48
C GLN A 120 -7.71 -2.95 9.94
N GLN A 121 -6.89 -3.63 10.75
CA GLN A 121 -7.13 -5.00 11.22
C GLN A 121 -7.37 -5.04 12.72
N VAL A 122 -8.41 -5.74 13.16
CA VAL A 122 -8.66 -6.05 14.57
C VAL A 122 -7.85 -7.29 14.96
N TYR A 123 -6.99 -7.17 15.96
CA TYR A 123 -6.29 -8.30 16.57
C TYR A 123 -7.02 -8.73 17.84
N LEU A 124 -7.58 -9.94 17.83
CA LEU A 124 -8.35 -10.47 18.96
C LEU A 124 -7.45 -11.19 19.97
N ASN A 125 -7.87 -11.14 21.24
CA ASN A 125 -7.25 -11.94 22.28
C ASN A 125 -7.73 -13.40 22.20
N ARG A 126 -7.13 -14.17 21.28
CA ARG A 126 -7.46 -15.59 21.05
C ARG A 126 -7.35 -16.44 22.32
N PRO A 127 -6.35 -16.28 23.21
CA PRO A 127 -6.32 -16.99 24.50
C PRO A 127 -7.54 -16.72 25.38
N LEU A 128 -8.02 -15.47 25.47
CA LEU A 128 -9.22 -15.13 26.23
C LEU A 128 -10.47 -15.76 25.62
N ILE A 129 -10.62 -15.70 24.29
CA ILE A 129 -11.74 -16.34 23.57
C ILE A 129 -11.80 -17.84 23.89
N ALA A 130 -10.65 -18.51 23.83
CA ALA A 130 -10.54 -19.94 24.17
C ALA A 130 -10.87 -20.20 25.65
N GLN A 131 -10.37 -19.38 26.58
CA GLN A 131 -10.69 -19.48 28.01
C GLN A 131 -12.19 -19.36 28.29
N LYS A 132 -12.88 -18.49 27.55
CA LYS A 132 -14.33 -18.27 27.60
C LYS A 132 -15.12 -19.34 26.85
N LYS A 133 -14.43 -20.31 26.22
CA LYS A 133 -15.01 -21.40 25.41
C LYS A 133 -15.86 -20.91 24.25
N LEU A 134 -15.52 -19.74 23.69
CA LEU A 134 -16.16 -19.20 22.51
C LEU A 134 -15.48 -19.72 21.23
N ASN A 135 -16.24 -19.81 20.14
CA ASN A 135 -15.70 -20.15 18.83
C ASN A 135 -15.08 -18.90 18.19
N LEU A 136 -13.82 -19.00 17.75
CA LEU A 136 -13.10 -17.85 17.17
C LEU A 136 -13.77 -17.32 15.90
N SER A 137 -14.24 -18.18 15.01
CA SER A 137 -14.92 -17.76 13.77
C SER A 137 -16.18 -16.97 14.09
N GLN A 138 -16.97 -17.41 15.06
CA GLN A 138 -18.19 -16.68 15.47
C GLN A 138 -17.85 -15.30 16.06
N VAL A 139 -16.78 -15.21 16.86
CA VAL A 139 -16.33 -13.91 17.39
C VAL A 139 -15.79 -13.01 16.27
N GLN A 140 -15.13 -13.57 15.25
CA GLN A 140 -14.72 -12.83 14.07
C GLN A 140 -15.94 -12.28 13.30
N ASP A 141 -16.98 -13.08 13.11
CA ASP A 141 -18.22 -12.65 12.46
C ASP A 141 -18.90 -11.51 13.23
N GLU A 142 -18.99 -11.62 14.56
CA GLU A 142 -19.52 -10.55 15.41
C GLU A 142 -18.71 -9.25 15.29
N VAL A 143 -17.38 -9.36 15.23
CA VAL A 143 -16.52 -8.18 15.00
C VAL A 143 -16.75 -7.60 13.62
N ALA A 144 -16.86 -8.42 12.58
CA ALA A 144 -17.19 -7.93 11.24
C ALA A 144 -18.54 -7.19 11.22
N ASP A 145 -19.55 -7.66 11.96
CA ASP A 145 -20.84 -6.97 12.12
C ASP A 145 -20.68 -5.61 12.83
N ILE A 146 -19.89 -5.56 13.90
CA ILE A 146 -19.61 -4.31 14.63
C ILE A 146 -18.92 -3.30 13.72
N LEU A 147 -17.95 -3.74 12.90
CA LEU A 147 -17.24 -2.88 11.96
C LEU A 147 -18.19 -2.38 10.87
N ARG A 148 -18.96 -3.26 10.23
CA ARG A 148 -19.92 -2.90 9.15
C ARG A 148 -21.03 -1.95 9.61
N ALA A 149 -21.36 -1.93 10.89
CA ALA A 149 -22.33 -0.97 11.44
C ALA A 149 -21.80 0.48 11.48
N GLN A 150 -20.49 0.69 11.27
CA GLN A 150 -19.89 2.02 11.29
C GLN A 150 -19.99 2.69 9.90
N PRO A 151 -20.37 3.97 9.83
CA PRO A 151 -20.66 4.64 8.55
C PRO A 151 -19.44 4.84 7.63
N HIS A 152 -18.23 4.72 8.17
CA HIS A 152 -16.97 4.88 7.43
C HIS A 152 -16.35 3.54 6.99
N ILE A 153 -17.06 2.43 7.16
CA ILE A 153 -16.61 1.08 6.78
C ILE A 153 -17.46 0.59 5.61
N THR A 154 -16.82 0.21 4.51
CA THR A 154 -17.49 -0.38 3.34
C THR A 154 -17.57 -1.90 3.45
N GLU A 155 -16.48 -2.55 3.88
CA GLU A 155 -16.44 -4.00 4.09
C GLU A 155 -15.69 -4.34 5.37
N ALA A 156 -16.04 -5.48 5.96
CA ALA A 156 -15.22 -6.13 6.98
C ALA A 156 -15.16 -7.62 6.65
N ILE A 157 -13.94 -8.14 6.48
CA ILE A 157 -13.69 -9.51 6.03
C ILE A 157 -12.94 -10.24 7.15
N THR A 158 -13.42 -11.42 7.54
CA THR A 158 -12.78 -12.17 8.61
C THR A 158 -11.53 -12.89 8.09
N ALA A 159 -10.58 -13.18 8.99
CA ALA A 159 -9.45 -14.05 8.67
C ALA A 159 -9.91 -15.44 8.21
N GLN A 160 -11.02 -15.95 8.75
CA GLN A 160 -11.62 -17.21 8.33
C GLN A 160 -12.12 -17.13 6.87
N ASP A 161 -12.79 -16.05 6.49
CA ASP A 161 -13.20 -15.81 5.10
C ASP A 161 -11.98 -15.81 4.18
N LEU A 162 -10.92 -15.10 4.54
CA LEU A 162 -9.70 -15.00 3.72
C LEU A 162 -8.95 -16.32 3.57
N LEU A 163 -9.00 -17.20 4.57
CA LEU A 163 -8.39 -18.53 4.56
C LEU A 163 -9.16 -19.56 3.73
N HIS A 164 -10.49 -19.43 3.67
CA HIS A 164 -11.37 -20.44 3.07
C HIS A 164 -12.03 -20.00 1.77
N GLY A 165 -12.08 -18.69 1.52
CA GLY A 165 -12.57 -18.09 0.30
C GLY A 165 -11.50 -17.92 -0.77
N SER A 166 -11.92 -17.50 -1.96
CA SER A 166 -11.05 -17.14 -3.06
C SER A 166 -11.64 -15.93 -3.77
N TRP A 167 -10.87 -14.84 -3.80
CA TRP A 167 -11.23 -13.60 -4.49
C TRP A 167 -10.28 -13.38 -5.64
N ASN A 168 -10.84 -13.24 -6.84
CA ASN A 168 -10.07 -13.01 -8.07
C ASN A 168 -10.12 -11.56 -8.55
N GLU A 169 -11.03 -10.75 -7.98
CA GLU A 169 -11.23 -9.34 -8.34
C GLU A 169 -11.80 -8.54 -7.15
N GLY A 170 -11.83 -7.21 -7.30
CA GLY A 170 -12.44 -6.30 -6.32
C GLY A 170 -11.68 -6.18 -5.00
N LEU A 171 -12.35 -5.62 -3.99
CA LEU A 171 -11.77 -5.31 -2.68
C LEU A 171 -11.26 -6.58 -1.97
N GLY A 172 -12.03 -7.66 -1.99
CA GLY A 172 -11.62 -8.93 -1.38
C GLY A 172 -10.33 -9.51 -1.97
N HIS A 173 -10.02 -9.25 -3.25
CA HIS A 173 -8.75 -9.68 -3.84
C HIS A 173 -7.55 -8.93 -3.24
N PHE A 174 -7.68 -7.61 -3.04
CA PHE A 174 -6.64 -6.82 -2.36
C PHE A 174 -6.42 -7.31 -0.92
N GLN A 175 -7.51 -7.55 -0.20
CA GLN A 175 -7.44 -8.05 1.18
C GLN A 175 -6.81 -9.45 1.25
N GLN A 176 -7.18 -10.36 0.34
CA GLN A 176 -6.60 -11.71 0.30
C GLN A 176 -5.11 -11.69 -0.05
N ASN A 177 -4.67 -10.85 -0.98
CA ASN A 177 -3.25 -10.73 -1.31
C ASN A 177 -2.42 -10.08 -0.19
N GLY A 178 -3.02 -9.17 0.58
CA GLY A 178 -2.38 -8.54 1.74
C GLY A 178 -2.41 -9.38 3.02
N PHE A 179 -3.11 -10.51 3.01
CA PHE A 179 -3.32 -11.34 4.19
C PHE A 179 -2.23 -12.40 4.36
N TYR A 180 -1.62 -12.42 5.54
CA TYR A 180 -0.69 -13.45 5.96
C TYR A 180 -1.08 -13.98 7.34
N ALA A 181 -1.66 -15.18 7.40
CA ALA A 181 -2.33 -15.74 8.58
C ALA A 181 -1.53 -15.71 9.91
N ALA A 182 -0.19 -15.70 9.82
CA ALA A 182 0.68 -15.65 10.99
C ALA A 182 0.94 -14.22 11.53
N ARG A 183 0.59 -13.17 10.79
CA ARG A 183 0.88 -11.76 11.13
C ARG A 183 -0.30 -10.81 10.96
N SER A 184 -1.29 -11.18 10.15
CA SER A 184 -2.51 -10.41 9.96
C SER A 184 -3.48 -10.59 11.13
N GLY A 185 -4.34 -9.60 11.31
CA GLY A 185 -5.40 -9.59 12.30
C GLY A 185 -6.52 -10.58 11.99
N ASP A 186 -7.48 -10.64 12.90
CA ASP A 186 -8.60 -11.56 12.89
C ASP A 186 -9.78 -11.08 12.04
N VAL A 187 -9.92 -9.76 11.87
CA VAL A 187 -10.91 -9.14 10.98
C VAL A 187 -10.29 -7.91 10.34
N LEU A 188 -10.32 -7.83 9.01
CA LEU A 188 -9.79 -6.73 8.22
C LEU A 188 -10.96 -5.82 7.81
N ALA A 189 -10.82 -4.52 8.02
CA ALA A 189 -11.77 -3.51 7.58
C ALA A 189 -11.31 -2.83 6.29
N VAL A 190 -12.26 -2.55 5.41
CA VAL A 190 -12.06 -1.67 4.27
C VAL A 190 -12.84 -0.38 4.55
N LEU A 191 -12.10 0.72 4.71
CA LEU A 191 -12.70 2.05 4.88
C LEU A 191 -13.42 2.48 3.60
N ALA A 192 -14.46 3.30 3.76
CA ALA A 192 -15.18 3.88 2.63
C ALA A 192 -14.28 4.81 1.79
N PRO A 193 -14.58 5.01 0.49
CA PRO A 193 -13.81 5.94 -0.34
C PRO A 193 -13.72 7.33 0.30
N GLY A 194 -12.54 7.94 0.27
CA GLY A 194 -12.26 9.23 0.90
C GLY A 194 -12.00 9.15 2.41
N TRP A 195 -12.13 7.96 3.02
CA TRP A 195 -11.85 7.76 4.44
C TRP A 195 -10.49 7.14 4.67
N LEU A 196 -9.78 7.68 5.66
CA LEU A 196 -8.47 7.24 6.06
C LEU A 196 -8.37 6.89 7.55
N GLU A 197 -7.45 6.00 7.89
CA GLU A 197 -7.06 5.74 9.29
C GLU A 197 -6.08 6.84 9.73
N ALA A 198 -6.50 7.72 10.62
CA ALA A 198 -5.76 8.93 10.95
C ALA A 198 -4.68 8.68 12.01
N TYR A 199 -3.44 9.09 11.72
CA TYR A 199 -2.35 9.12 12.72
C TYR A 199 -2.64 10.04 13.91
N GLY A 200 -3.40 11.12 13.67
CA GLY A 200 -3.87 12.07 14.68
C GLY A 200 -5.38 12.24 14.61
N TYR A 201 -6.06 12.14 15.74
CA TYR A 201 -7.52 12.29 15.86
C TYR A 201 -7.88 13.04 17.16
N PRO A 202 -8.89 13.94 17.18
CA PRO A 202 -9.86 14.27 16.11
C PRO A 202 -9.34 15.23 15.05
N VAL A 203 -8.16 15.82 15.23
CA VAL A 203 -7.57 16.74 14.25
C VAL A 203 -6.70 15.97 13.27
N VAL A 204 -7.23 15.77 12.06
CA VAL A 204 -6.50 15.11 10.97
C VAL A 204 -5.73 16.16 10.18
N LYS A 205 -4.42 15.95 10.05
CA LYS A 205 -3.53 16.80 9.24
C LYS A 205 -3.03 16.01 8.03
N GLY A 206 -2.80 16.71 6.93
CA GLY A 206 -2.35 16.12 5.68
C GLY A 206 -3.21 14.93 5.24
N THR A 207 -2.56 13.87 4.78
CA THR A 207 -3.21 12.66 4.29
C THR A 207 -2.48 11.39 4.74
N THR A 208 -2.99 10.23 4.34
CA THR A 208 -2.29 8.95 4.40
C THR A 208 -2.73 8.09 3.22
N HIS A 209 -2.19 6.88 3.19
CA HIS A 209 -2.50 5.80 2.26
C HIS A 209 -2.81 4.51 3.04
N GLY A 210 -3.15 3.46 2.32
CA GLY A 210 -3.42 2.12 2.84
C GLY A 210 -4.79 1.56 2.43
N ALA A 211 -5.59 2.35 1.71
CA ALA A 211 -6.89 1.91 1.21
C ALA A 211 -6.75 1.05 -0.05
N SER A 212 -7.76 0.21 -0.31
CA SER A 212 -7.85 -0.62 -1.53
C SER A 212 -8.42 0.13 -2.74
N TRP A 213 -8.53 1.45 -2.65
CA TRP A 213 -9.13 2.29 -3.69
C TRP A 213 -8.07 2.83 -4.66
N ALA A 214 -8.50 3.20 -5.87
CA ALA A 214 -7.61 3.60 -6.94
C ALA A 214 -6.67 4.78 -6.59
N TYR A 215 -7.09 5.69 -5.71
CA TYR A 215 -6.25 6.82 -5.29
C TYR A 215 -5.02 6.40 -4.45
N ASP A 216 -4.99 5.17 -3.92
CA ASP A 216 -3.85 4.60 -3.21
C ASP A 216 -3.15 3.49 -4.03
N THR A 217 -3.89 2.77 -4.88
CA THR A 217 -3.36 1.61 -5.62
C THR A 217 -2.86 1.95 -7.03
N HIS A 218 -3.27 3.08 -7.61
CA HIS A 218 -2.84 3.49 -8.93
C HIS A 218 -1.51 4.27 -8.86
N VAL A 219 -0.43 3.61 -9.29
CA VAL A 219 0.93 4.18 -9.28
C VAL A 219 1.49 4.30 -10.70
N PRO A 220 2.39 5.26 -10.96
CA PRO A 220 3.08 5.31 -12.24
C PRO A 220 4.02 4.11 -12.40
N LEU A 221 4.23 3.68 -13.64
CA LEU A 221 5.27 2.73 -14.00
C LEU A 221 5.96 3.21 -15.28
N LEU A 222 7.22 3.62 -15.14
CA LEU A 222 8.04 4.12 -16.24
C LEU A 222 9.23 3.19 -16.44
N PHE A 223 9.52 2.83 -17.68
CA PHE A 223 10.77 2.19 -18.08
C PHE A 223 11.57 3.13 -19.00
N TRP A 224 12.89 3.12 -18.89
CA TRP A 224 13.77 3.98 -19.66
C TRP A 224 15.16 3.35 -19.86
N GLY A 225 15.80 3.67 -20.99
CA GLY A 225 17.19 3.33 -21.26
C GLY A 225 17.37 2.08 -22.13
N TRP A 226 18.20 1.13 -21.67
CA TRP A 226 18.65 -0.04 -22.42
C TRP A 226 17.47 -0.87 -22.97
N HIS A 227 17.35 -0.91 -24.30
CA HIS A 227 16.29 -1.61 -25.04
C HIS A 227 14.85 -1.26 -24.60
N VAL A 228 14.60 -0.01 -24.22
CA VAL A 228 13.24 0.50 -24.00
C VAL A 228 12.87 1.44 -25.13
N ARG A 229 11.76 1.16 -25.82
CA ARG A 229 11.20 2.07 -26.83
C ARG A 229 10.28 3.10 -26.20
N HIS A 230 10.26 4.29 -26.76
CA HIS A 230 9.31 5.32 -26.34
C HIS A 230 7.89 4.94 -26.74
N GLY A 231 6.96 5.11 -25.82
CA GLY A 231 5.54 4.86 -26.01
C GLY A 231 4.79 4.97 -24.68
N GLU A 232 3.50 4.68 -24.74
CA GLU A 232 2.63 4.62 -23.57
C GLU A 232 1.69 3.42 -23.72
N SER A 233 1.20 2.94 -22.58
CA SER A 233 0.22 1.86 -22.51
C SER A 233 -0.82 2.24 -21.46
N VAL A 234 -2.07 1.87 -21.73
CA VAL A 234 -3.20 1.97 -20.80
C VAL A 234 -3.69 0.58 -20.39
N GLN A 235 -2.90 -0.45 -20.68
CA GLN A 235 -3.18 -1.81 -20.23
C GLN A 235 -3.11 -1.87 -18.70
N ASP A 236 -3.99 -2.69 -18.12
CA ASP A 236 -3.94 -2.96 -16.70
C ASP A 236 -2.65 -3.72 -16.36
N VAL A 237 -1.87 -3.17 -15.43
CA VAL A 237 -0.58 -3.70 -14.99
C VAL A 237 -0.49 -3.64 -13.47
N LYS A 238 0.19 -4.63 -12.87
CA LYS A 238 0.34 -4.73 -11.43
C LYS A 238 1.78 -4.49 -11.02
N ILE A 239 2.01 -3.94 -9.84
CA ILE A 239 3.38 -3.73 -9.33
C ILE A 239 4.20 -5.03 -9.23
N VAL A 240 3.51 -6.18 -9.02
CA VAL A 240 4.13 -7.51 -9.00
C VAL A 240 4.70 -7.94 -10.37
N ASP A 241 4.31 -7.26 -11.46
CA ASP A 241 4.77 -7.56 -12.81
C ASP A 241 6.16 -6.95 -13.11
N ILE A 242 6.64 -6.01 -12.29
CA ILE A 242 7.93 -5.33 -12.51
C ILE A 242 9.11 -6.29 -12.37
N ALA A 243 9.16 -7.06 -11.28
CA ALA A 243 10.26 -7.98 -11.02
C ALA A 243 10.44 -9.06 -12.11
N PRO A 244 9.38 -9.78 -12.56
CA PRO A 244 9.53 -10.75 -13.65
C PRO A 244 9.85 -10.07 -15.00
N THR A 245 9.40 -8.82 -15.23
CA THR A 245 9.81 -8.03 -16.40
C THR A 245 11.32 -7.76 -16.40
N VAL A 246 11.88 -7.31 -15.28
CA VAL A 246 13.32 -7.07 -15.14
C VAL A 246 14.11 -8.37 -15.23
N ALA A 247 13.63 -9.45 -14.60
CA ALA A 247 14.27 -10.77 -14.72
C ALA A 247 14.36 -11.23 -16.19
N ARG A 248 13.31 -10.97 -16.97
CA ARG A 248 13.27 -11.27 -18.40
C ARG A 248 14.27 -10.45 -19.21
N TYR A 249 14.40 -9.15 -18.94
CA TYR A 249 15.42 -8.28 -19.54
C TYR A 249 16.84 -8.80 -19.29
N LEU A 250 17.10 -9.29 -18.08
CA LEU A 250 18.42 -9.73 -17.64
C LEU A 250 18.73 -11.19 -17.95
N HIS A 251 17.77 -11.94 -18.51
CA HIS A 251 17.86 -13.39 -18.72
C HIS A 251 18.21 -14.16 -17.44
N ILE A 252 17.62 -13.78 -16.31
CA ILE A 252 17.79 -14.43 -15.01
C ILE A 252 16.49 -15.11 -14.56
N GLN A 253 16.60 -16.01 -13.59
CA GLN A 253 15.45 -16.64 -12.94
C GLN A 253 14.66 -15.59 -12.15
N GLU A 254 13.32 -15.68 -12.24
CA GLU A 254 12.41 -14.85 -11.47
C GLU A 254 12.51 -15.12 -9.95
N PRO A 255 12.13 -14.16 -9.09
CA PRO A 255 12.08 -14.37 -7.64
C PRO A 255 11.22 -15.57 -7.25
N SER A 256 11.60 -16.28 -6.18
CA SER A 256 11.00 -17.57 -5.80
C SER A 256 9.51 -17.53 -5.44
N GLY A 257 8.99 -16.36 -5.07
CA GLY A 257 7.57 -16.13 -4.76
C GLY A 257 6.87 -15.21 -5.76
N CYS A 258 7.43 -15.07 -6.97
CA CYS A 258 6.85 -14.22 -8.01
C CYS A 258 5.45 -14.71 -8.41
N THR A 259 4.48 -13.80 -8.39
CA THR A 259 3.10 -14.02 -8.85
C THR A 259 2.72 -13.13 -10.03
N GLY A 260 3.59 -12.21 -10.43
CA GLY A 260 3.39 -11.33 -11.56
C GLY A 260 3.70 -11.98 -12.90
N THR A 261 3.38 -11.27 -13.98
CA THR A 261 3.63 -11.69 -15.36
C THR A 261 4.53 -10.67 -16.06
N PRO A 262 5.58 -11.09 -16.80
CA PRO A 262 6.43 -10.14 -17.53
C PRO A 262 5.65 -9.26 -18.52
N LEU A 263 5.91 -7.95 -18.48
CA LEU A 263 5.32 -6.95 -19.38
C LEU A 263 6.05 -6.98 -20.73
N VAL A 264 5.59 -7.86 -21.62
CA VAL A 264 6.25 -8.09 -22.92
C VAL A 264 6.26 -6.86 -23.82
N GLU A 265 5.28 -5.97 -23.66
CA GLU A 265 5.18 -4.72 -24.43
C GLU A 265 6.33 -3.74 -24.18
N VAL A 266 6.95 -3.76 -23.00
CA VAL A 266 8.11 -2.91 -22.67
C VAL A 266 9.34 -3.37 -23.45
N MET A 267 9.45 -4.68 -23.70
CA MET A 267 10.60 -5.33 -24.35
C MET A 267 10.52 -5.38 -25.88
N LYS A 268 9.37 -5.06 -26.47
CA LYS A 268 9.23 -5.00 -27.93
C LYS A 268 9.90 -3.74 -28.41
#